data_AF-A0A424XYV6-F1
#
_entry.id   AF-A0A424XYV6-F1
#
_cell.length_a   1.000
_cell.length_b   1.000
_cell.length_c   1.000
_cell.angle_alpha   90.00
_cell.angle_beta   90.00
_cell.angle_gamma   90.00
#
_symmetry.space_group_name_H-M   'P 1'
#
loop_
_entity.id
_entity.type
_entity.pdbx_description
1 polymer ?
#
loop_
_entity_poly.entity_id
_entity_poly.type
_entity_poly.pdbx_seq_one_letter_code
_entity_poly.pdbx_strand_id
1 'polypeptide(L)'
;MKRIILTSICLVMLGGLFMFGLQDMKLQAGDGQAIMETRCTTCHGAGRIERAGHDLDGWKSTVDRMVGKGNFGPALSDAEREALLKYLVTL
;
A
#
# COMPACT_ATOMS: atom_id res chain seq x y z
N MET A 1 -42.47 -23.53 15.73
CA MET A 1 -41.36 -23.95 14.85
C MET A 1 -40.99 -22.93 13.75
N LYS A 2 -41.93 -22.14 13.18
CA LYS A 2 -41.60 -21.10 12.16
C LYS A 2 -41.07 -19.76 12.70
N ARG A 3 -41.24 -19.48 14.01
CA ARG A 3 -40.82 -18.20 14.64
C ARG A 3 -39.35 -18.16 15.07
N ILE A 4 -38.73 -19.31 15.31
CA ILE A 4 -37.33 -19.41 15.76
C ILE A 4 -36.34 -19.19 14.61
N ILE A 5 -36.76 -19.48 13.36
CA ILE A 5 -35.93 -19.32 12.17
C ILE A 5 -35.82 -17.83 11.75
N LEU A 6 -36.85 -17.01 12.01
CA LEU A 6 -36.80 -15.58 11.69
C LEU A 6 -35.93 -14.76 12.66
N THR A 7 -35.85 -15.15 13.93
CA THR A 7 -35.02 -14.45 14.92
C THR A 7 -33.52 -14.65 14.70
N SER A 8 -33.11 -15.78 14.11
CA SER A 8 -31.71 -16.08 13.84
C SER A 8 -31.12 -15.31 12.65
N ILE A 9 -31.96 -14.80 11.74
CA ILE A 9 -31.50 -14.03 10.57
C ILE A 9 -31.11 -12.60 10.98
N CYS A 10 -31.75 -12.03 12.01
CA CYS A 10 -31.47 -10.68 12.48
C CYS A 10 -30.11 -10.57 13.19
N LEU A 11 -29.67 -11.64 13.86
CA LEU A 11 -28.40 -11.64 14.61
C LEU A 11 -27.17 -11.73 13.69
N VAL A 12 -27.31 -12.32 12.50
CA VAL A 12 -26.23 -12.41 11.50
C VAL A 12 -26.03 -11.06 10.78
N MET A 13 -27.11 -10.32 10.54
CA MET A 13 -27.05 -9.00 9.88
C MET A 13 -26.37 -7.92 10.73
N LEU A 14 -26.51 -7.97 12.07
CA LEU A 14 -25.82 -7.06 12.99
C LEU A 14 -24.33 -7.39 13.18
N GLY A 15 -23.92 -8.66 13.00
CA GLY A 15 -22.51 -9.08 13.08
C GLY A 15 -21.73 -8.87 11.78
N GLY A 16 -22.39 -8.98 10.62
CA GLY A 16 -21.75 -8.84 9.30
C GLY A 16 -21.22 -7.44 9.01
N LEU A 17 -21.84 -6.39 9.58
CA LEU A 17 -21.44 -5.00 9.36
C LEU A 17 -20.12 -4.64 10.07
N PHE A 18 -19.69 -5.42 11.07
CA PHE A 18 -18.45 -5.16 11.81
C PHE A 18 -17.20 -5.73 11.12
N MET A 19 -17.36 -6.74 10.27
CA MET A 19 -16.23 -7.40 9.56
C MET A 19 -15.78 -6.67 8.29
N PHE A 20 -16.59 -5.75 7.75
CA PHE A 20 -16.22 -4.98 6.56
C PHE A 20 -15.41 -3.71 6.90
N GLY A 21 -15.21 -3.41 8.18
CA GLY A 21 -14.51 -2.20 8.66
C GLY A 21 -12.99 -2.35 8.86
N LEU A 22 -12.44 -3.53 8.58
CA LEU A 22 -11.00 -3.81 8.68
C LEU A 22 -10.52 -4.42 7.35
N GLN A 23 -10.69 -3.70 6.24
CA GLN A 23 -9.80 -3.95 5.11
C GLN A 23 -8.40 -3.51 5.56
N ASP A 24 -7.60 -4.50 5.94
CA ASP A 24 -6.16 -4.43 6.12
C ASP A 24 -5.59 -3.32 5.23
N MET A 25 -4.92 -2.35 5.84
CA MET A 25 -4.03 -1.39 5.17
C MET A 25 -2.78 -2.12 4.64
N LYS A 26 -2.98 -3.21 3.89
CA LYS A 26 -1.97 -3.79 3.02
C LYS A 26 -2.02 -2.95 1.76
N LEU A 27 -0.91 -2.25 1.49
CA LEU A 27 -0.70 -1.59 0.22
C LEU A 27 -1.09 -2.56 -0.89
N GLN A 28 -2.06 -2.17 -1.70
CA GLN A 28 -2.34 -2.92 -2.91
C GLN A 28 -1.06 -2.84 -3.73
N ALA A 29 -0.47 -4.00 -4.06
CA ALA A 29 0.82 -4.03 -4.76
C ALA A 29 0.79 -3.27 -6.11
N GLY A 30 -0.40 -2.96 -6.65
CA GLY A 30 -0.58 -2.13 -7.84
C GLY A 30 -0.67 -0.61 -7.60
N ASP A 31 -0.73 -0.13 -6.37
CA ASP A 31 -0.85 1.29 -6.03
C ASP A 31 0.53 1.91 -5.73
N GLY A 32 1.23 2.32 -6.79
CA GLY A 32 2.57 2.89 -6.69
C GLY A 32 2.63 4.20 -5.91
N GLN A 33 1.56 5.02 -5.95
CA GLN A 33 1.47 6.25 -5.17
C GLN A 33 1.41 5.93 -3.68
N ALA A 34 0.50 5.04 -3.27
CA ALA A 34 0.41 4.64 -1.88
C ALA A 34 1.72 4.00 -1.38
N ILE A 35 2.41 3.21 -2.23
CA ILE A 35 3.72 2.63 -1.88
C ILE A 35 4.74 3.74 -1.64
N MET A 36 4.82 4.74 -2.52
CA MET A 36 5.71 5.89 -2.34
C MET A 36 5.41 6.61 -1.02
N GLU A 37 4.14 6.95 -0.77
CA GLU A 37 3.70 7.70 0.41
C GLU A 37 4.00 6.94 1.70
N THR A 38 3.73 5.65 1.76
CA THR A 38 3.82 4.86 3.00
C THR A 38 5.20 4.26 3.24
N ARG A 39 5.97 3.95 2.18
CA ARG A 39 7.28 3.29 2.29
C ARG A 39 8.42 4.27 2.17
N CYS A 40 8.35 5.21 1.23
CA CYS A 40 9.47 6.09 0.89
C CYS A 40 9.51 7.38 1.72
N THR A 41 8.41 7.76 2.39
CA THR A 41 8.36 8.98 3.21
C THR A 41 8.68 8.78 4.69
N THR A 42 8.95 7.54 5.10
CA THR A 42 9.23 7.15 6.50
C THR A 42 10.51 7.79 7.06
N CYS A 43 11.49 8.07 6.20
CA CYS A 43 12.77 8.66 6.59
C CYS A 43 12.85 10.17 6.30
N HIS A 44 12.13 10.66 5.29
CA HIS A 44 12.05 12.08 4.90
C HIS A 44 10.83 12.31 4.00
N GLY A 45 10.30 13.55 3.95
CA GLY A 45 9.14 13.87 3.11
C GLY A 45 9.35 13.70 1.60
N ALA A 46 8.23 13.74 0.84
CA ALA A 46 8.17 13.47 -0.60
C ALA A 46 8.82 14.55 -1.49
N GLY A 47 9.13 15.73 -0.97
CA GLY A 47 9.65 16.83 -1.80
C GLY A 47 10.94 16.51 -2.57
N ARG A 48 11.77 15.56 -2.08
CA ARG A 48 12.95 15.08 -2.85
C ARG A 48 12.55 14.20 -4.04
N ILE A 49 11.46 13.47 -3.90
CA ILE A 49 10.91 12.55 -4.91
C ILE A 49 10.25 13.39 -6.02
N GLU A 50 9.38 14.31 -5.64
CA GLU A 50 8.63 15.19 -6.56
C GLU A 50 9.52 16.09 -7.44
N ARG A 51 10.74 16.39 -6.99
CA ARG A 51 11.68 17.25 -7.73
C ARG A 51 12.78 16.49 -8.47
N ALA A 52 12.79 15.16 -8.40
CA ALA A 52 13.91 14.37 -8.91
C ALA A 52 13.96 14.32 -10.45
N GLY A 53 12.80 14.22 -11.12
CA GLY A 53 12.70 14.16 -12.58
C GLY A 53 13.54 13.05 -13.22
N HIS A 54 13.70 11.92 -12.53
CA HIS A 54 14.51 10.80 -13.01
C HIS A 54 13.76 10.00 -14.09
N ASP A 55 14.52 9.42 -15.02
CA ASP A 55 14.02 8.34 -15.86
C ASP A 55 13.92 7.02 -15.09
N LEU A 56 13.48 5.96 -15.75
CA LEU A 56 13.29 4.65 -15.12
C LEU A 56 14.57 4.11 -14.47
N ASP A 57 15.73 4.27 -15.11
CA ASP A 57 16.99 3.73 -14.60
C ASP A 57 17.53 4.56 -13.43
N GLY A 58 17.35 5.89 -13.48
CA GLY A 58 17.61 6.78 -12.35
C GLY A 58 16.73 6.45 -11.14
N TRP A 59 15.45 6.12 -11.38
CA TRP A 59 14.55 5.68 -10.31
C TRP A 59 14.90 4.31 -9.73
N LYS A 60 15.27 3.32 -10.56
CA LYS A 60 15.77 2.02 -10.06
C LYS A 60 16.97 2.21 -9.14
N SER A 61 17.97 2.99 -9.58
CA SER A 61 19.16 3.28 -8.77
C SER A 61 18.80 3.96 -7.45
N THR A 62 17.87 4.91 -7.48
CA THR A 62 17.42 5.61 -6.28
C THR A 62 16.67 4.69 -5.32
N VAL A 63 15.74 3.87 -5.81
CA VAL A 63 15.00 2.90 -4.99
C VAL A 63 15.98 1.91 -4.35
N ASP A 64 16.91 1.33 -5.10
CA ASP A 64 17.88 0.38 -4.58
C ASP A 64 18.77 1.02 -3.50
N ARG A 65 19.22 2.26 -3.73
CA ARG A 65 20.00 3.03 -2.77
C ARG A 65 19.21 3.35 -1.50
N MET A 66 17.91 3.63 -1.57
CA MET A 66 17.08 3.92 -0.39
C MET A 66 16.75 2.66 0.40
N VAL A 67 16.39 1.56 -0.29
CA VAL A 67 16.15 0.25 0.33
C VAL A 67 17.40 -0.24 1.06
N GLY A 68 18.60 -0.03 0.49
CA GLY A 68 19.87 -0.45 1.07
C GLY A 68 20.31 0.29 2.34
N LYS A 69 19.64 1.38 2.75
CA LYS A 69 20.01 2.16 3.95
C LYS A 69 19.54 1.55 5.28
N GLY A 70 18.91 0.37 5.26
CA GLY A 70 18.63 -0.44 6.45
C GLY A 70 17.38 -0.04 7.26
N ASN A 71 16.90 1.19 7.14
CA ASN A 71 15.69 1.68 7.84
C ASN A 71 14.41 1.63 6.97
N PHE A 72 14.45 0.93 5.83
CA PHE A 72 13.34 0.90 4.86
C PHE A 72 12.21 -0.09 5.23
N GLY A 73 12.35 -0.82 6.34
CA GLY A 73 11.44 -1.90 6.73
C GLY A 73 11.65 -3.15 5.86
N PRO A 74 10.64 -4.02 5.73
CA PRO A 74 10.72 -5.19 4.85
C PRO A 74 11.04 -4.80 3.40
N ALA A 75 11.72 -5.70 2.68
CA ALA A 75 11.96 -5.55 1.25
C ALA A 75 10.63 -5.42 0.50
N LEU A 76 10.61 -4.59 -0.55
CA LEU A 76 9.50 -4.57 -1.50
C LEU A 76 9.43 -5.92 -2.22
N SER A 77 8.22 -6.43 -2.39
CA SER A 77 7.97 -7.48 -3.38
C SER A 77 8.23 -6.96 -4.79
N ASP A 78 8.43 -7.87 -5.75
CA ASP A 78 8.63 -7.50 -7.15
C ASP A 78 7.46 -6.67 -7.70
N ALA A 79 6.23 -7.03 -7.32
CA ALA A 79 5.02 -6.30 -7.72
C ALA A 79 4.98 -4.89 -7.14
N GLU A 80 5.28 -4.71 -5.85
CA GLU A 80 5.34 -3.38 -5.24
C GLU A 80 6.45 -2.53 -5.86
N ARG A 81 7.63 -3.12 -6.12
CA ARG A 81 8.74 -2.43 -6.78
C ARG A 81 8.36 -1.99 -8.19
N GLU A 82 7.70 -2.85 -8.96
CA GLU A 82 7.23 -2.53 -10.30
C GLU A 82 6.20 -1.40 -10.29
N ALA A 83 5.19 -1.47 -9.43
CA ALA A 83 4.16 -0.42 -9.33
C ALA A 83 4.75 0.91 -8.86
N LEU A 84 5.67 0.88 -7.89
CA LEU A 84 6.40 2.07 -7.44
C LEU A 84 7.17 2.70 -8.60
N LEU A 85 7.98 1.92 -9.34
CA LEU A 85 8.76 2.44 -10.46
C LEU A 85 7.87 3.01 -11.58
N LYS A 86 6.76 2.33 -11.88
CA LYS A 86 5.75 2.82 -12.85
C LYS A 86 5.14 4.14 -12.43
N TYR A 87 4.89 4.35 -11.14
CA TYR A 87 4.39 5.62 -10.64
C TYR A 87 5.46 6.71 -10.67
N LEU A 88 6.68 6.41 -10.20
CA LEU A 88 7.76 7.39 -10.08
C LEU A 88 8.17 8.03 -11.43
N VAL A 89 8.11 7.29 -12.54
CA VAL A 89 8.39 7.84 -13.88
C VAL A 89 7.28 8.76 -14.41
N THR A 90 6.15 8.88 -13.70
CA THR A 90 5.05 9.80 -14.06
C THR A 90 5.12 11.13 -13.32
N LEU A 91 6.03 11.25 -12.35
CA LEU A 91 6.31 12.48 -11.59
C LEU A 91 7.26 13.40 -12.36
#